data_AF-A0A2G2A1A1-F1
#
_entry.id   AF-A0A2G2A1A1-F1
#
_cell.length_a   1.000
_cell.length_b   1.000
_cell.length_c   1.000
_cell.angle_alpha   90.00
_cell.angle_beta   90.00
_cell.angle_gamma   90.00
#
_symmetry.space_group_name_H-M   'P 1'
#
loop_
_entity.id
_entity.type
_entity.pdbx_description
1 polymer ?
#
loop_
_entity_poly.entity_id
_entity_poly.type
_entity_poly.pdbx_seq_one_letter_code
_entity_poly.pdbx_strand_id
1 'polypeptide(L)'
;MSEAPLENQDHLTDPVQEVPVGPNVIGAVNPTPEEMKQLIADIKINHNFNVDVKEATFNFKRTKDAESGIETIRESVQLAVPYVSVQGIVDILESVGVEEGQPNKGLELLLEAMETITNTAARALLAEDAKLNAATFPLEKITWQFIANQPKAQRRGGGIPKETWEGFAEDYVAVMVSHAGKTVDQATRAAKLLHGKLASCKTATPVLELLVDQLAIYAEKTEAAEEYQDCIDFLVTRADQYLNITDEELLSAL
;
A
#
# COMPACT_ATOMS: atom_id res chain seq x y z
N MET A 1 -3.00 57.99 -59.80
CA MET A 1 -2.97 58.78 -58.56
C MET A 1 -3.70 57.95 -57.51
N SER A 2 -3.05 56.89 -57.04
CA SER A 2 -2.29 56.80 -55.77
C SER A 2 -3.22 56.34 -54.64
N GLU A 3 -3.31 55.02 -54.49
CA GLU A 3 -3.84 54.32 -53.33
C GLU A 3 -3.03 54.68 -52.07
N ALA A 4 -3.72 54.91 -50.97
CA ALA A 4 -3.13 55.00 -49.63
C ALA A 4 -3.37 53.67 -48.89
N PRO A 5 -2.39 53.15 -48.13
CA PRO A 5 -2.46 51.80 -47.59
C PRO A 5 -3.20 51.72 -46.24
N LEU A 6 -3.90 50.61 -46.04
CA LEU A 6 -4.52 50.19 -44.78
C LEU A 6 -3.43 49.90 -43.74
N GLU A 7 -3.52 50.56 -42.59
CA GLU A 7 -2.69 50.33 -41.40
C GLU A 7 -2.88 48.90 -40.86
N ASN A 8 -1.76 48.21 -40.68
CA ASN A 8 -1.65 46.94 -39.98
C ASN A 8 -2.09 47.09 -38.52
N GLN A 9 -3.10 46.32 -38.10
CA GLN A 9 -3.31 46.03 -36.69
C GLN A 9 -2.35 44.90 -36.28
N ASP A 10 -1.29 45.27 -35.56
CA ASP A 10 -0.50 44.33 -34.77
C ASP A 10 -1.38 43.75 -33.66
N HIS A 11 -1.87 42.54 -33.87
CA HIS A 11 -2.37 41.70 -32.79
C HIS A 11 -1.17 41.32 -31.93
N LEU A 12 -1.00 42.02 -30.81
CA LEU A 12 -0.19 41.56 -29.68
C LEU A 12 -0.71 40.19 -29.25
N THR A 13 -0.02 39.13 -29.65
CA THR A 13 -0.17 37.82 -29.05
C THR A 13 0.47 37.89 -27.67
N ASP A 14 -0.35 37.85 -26.62
CA ASP A 14 0.12 37.60 -25.26
C ASP A 14 0.96 36.30 -25.25
N PRO A 15 2.06 36.25 -24.50
CA PRO A 15 2.85 35.03 -24.40
C PRO A 15 1.99 33.96 -23.74
N VAL A 16 1.76 32.85 -24.45
CA VAL A 16 1.18 31.64 -23.90
C VAL A 16 2.09 31.24 -22.73
N GLN A 17 1.62 31.42 -21.49
CA GLN A 17 2.24 30.80 -20.33
C GLN A 17 2.19 29.29 -20.56
N GLU A 18 3.36 28.68 -20.74
CA GLU A 18 3.50 27.23 -20.75
C GLU A 18 2.93 26.69 -19.43
N VAL A 19 1.76 26.06 -19.50
CA VAL A 19 1.21 25.32 -18.38
C VAL A 19 2.20 24.15 -18.15
N PRO A 20 2.80 24.01 -16.94
CA PRO A 20 3.80 22.99 -16.71
C PRO A 20 3.22 21.61 -17.02
N VAL A 21 3.84 20.91 -17.97
CA VAL A 21 3.46 19.54 -18.35
C VAL A 21 4.08 18.62 -17.29
N GLY A 22 3.38 18.45 -16.17
CA GLY A 22 3.78 17.55 -15.09
C GLY A 22 2.98 17.79 -13.81
N PRO A 23 2.89 16.80 -12.91
CA PRO A 23 2.25 16.99 -11.62
C PRO A 23 2.99 18.06 -10.81
N ASN A 24 2.24 18.87 -10.07
CA ASN A 24 2.80 19.80 -9.11
C ASN A 24 3.43 19.02 -7.95
N VAL A 25 4.75 19.14 -7.79
CA VAL A 25 5.50 18.39 -6.77
C VAL A 25 5.65 19.25 -5.51
N ILE A 26 5.07 18.79 -4.41
CA ILE A 26 5.33 19.35 -3.08
C ILE A 26 6.58 18.66 -2.52
N GLY A 27 7.70 19.37 -2.52
CA GLY A 27 8.97 18.87 -2.00
C GLY A 27 8.93 18.59 -0.50
N ALA A 28 9.70 17.60 -0.05
CA ALA A 28 9.90 17.26 1.34
C ALA A 28 11.37 17.52 1.73
N VAL A 29 11.57 18.29 2.80
CA VAL A 29 12.91 18.45 3.38
C VAL A 29 13.18 17.26 4.29
N ASN A 30 13.76 16.20 3.72
CA ASN A 30 14.15 15.00 4.45
C ASN A 30 15.55 15.17 5.05
N PRO A 31 15.79 14.65 6.26
CA PRO A 31 17.14 14.61 6.82
C PRO A 31 18.06 13.74 5.97
N THR A 32 19.33 14.10 5.90
CA THR A 32 20.37 13.24 5.35
C THR A 32 20.53 11.95 6.17
N PRO A 33 21.14 10.88 5.64
CA PRO A 33 21.38 9.65 6.39
C PRO A 33 22.16 9.88 7.70
N GLU A 34 23.10 10.81 7.70
CA GLU A 34 23.88 11.21 8.88
C GLU A 34 23.03 11.97 9.90
N GLU A 35 22.19 12.90 9.45
CA GLU A 35 21.24 13.62 10.32
C GLU A 35 20.18 12.68 10.91
N MET A 36 19.67 11.73 10.12
CA MET A 36 18.70 10.73 10.60
C MET A 36 19.31 9.85 11.70
N LYS A 37 20.57 9.39 11.52
CA LYS A 37 21.29 8.66 12.57
C LYS A 37 21.45 9.48 13.84
N GLN A 38 21.76 10.77 13.71
CA GLN A 38 21.90 11.66 14.85
C GLN A 38 20.56 11.88 15.56
N LEU A 39 19.46 12.12 14.83
CA LEU A 39 18.12 12.25 15.39
C LEU A 39 17.69 10.99 16.16
N ILE A 40 17.95 9.81 15.59
CA ILE A 40 17.68 8.52 16.27
C ILE A 40 18.53 8.40 17.55
N ALA A 41 19.80 8.80 17.49
CA ALA A 41 20.69 8.76 18.64
C ALA A 41 20.25 9.73 19.75
N ASP A 42 19.90 10.97 19.41
CA ASP A 42 19.48 12.00 20.37
C ASP A 42 18.21 11.61 21.13
N ILE A 43 17.23 11.02 20.43
CA ILE A 43 16.00 10.53 21.09
C ILE A 43 16.33 9.35 22.02
N LYS A 44 17.28 8.48 21.66
CA LYS A 44 17.77 7.40 22.54
C LYS A 44 18.58 7.90 23.73
N ILE A 45 19.33 9.00 23.58
CA ILE A 45 20.17 9.60 24.63
C ILE A 45 19.32 10.16 25.79
N ASN A 46 18.06 10.53 25.55
CA ASN A 46 17.12 10.90 26.61
C ASN A 46 16.67 9.72 27.51
N HIS A 47 17.27 8.53 27.38
CA HIS A 47 17.05 7.35 28.23
C HIS A 47 15.59 6.89 28.38
N ASN A 48 14.74 7.17 27.38
CA ASN A 48 13.39 6.61 27.37
C ASN A 48 13.43 5.15 26.90
N PHE A 49 13.63 4.22 27.83
CA PHE A 49 13.67 2.78 27.55
C PHE A 49 12.33 2.21 27.06
N ASN A 50 11.25 2.98 27.14
CA ASN A 50 9.91 2.55 26.74
C ASN A 50 9.67 2.67 25.24
N VAL A 51 10.63 3.21 24.49
CA VAL A 51 10.53 3.36 23.04
C VAL A 51 11.79 2.89 22.30
N ASP A 52 11.56 2.25 21.16
CA ASP A 52 12.55 1.96 20.13
C ASP A 52 12.33 2.92 18.96
N VAL A 53 13.31 3.80 18.72
CA VAL A 53 13.25 4.76 17.62
C VAL A 53 13.75 4.12 16.33
N LYS A 54 12.93 4.18 15.27
CA LYS A 54 13.26 3.65 13.94
C LYS A 54 12.90 4.68 12.87
N GLU A 55 13.63 4.64 11.77
CA GLU A 55 13.29 5.40 10.58
C GLU A 55 12.01 4.86 9.95
N ALA A 56 11.10 5.76 9.58
CA ALA A 56 9.87 5.44 8.86
C ALA A 56 9.67 6.42 7.70
N THR A 57 9.39 5.86 6.52
CA THR A 57 9.08 6.61 5.30
C THR A 57 7.58 6.64 5.09
N PHE A 58 7.03 7.84 4.93
CA PHE A 58 5.62 8.08 4.67
C PHE A 58 5.47 8.53 3.22
N ASN A 59 4.91 7.66 2.40
CA ASN A 59 4.61 7.94 1.00
C ASN A 59 3.23 8.57 0.87
N PHE A 60 3.07 9.48 -0.09
CA PHE A 60 1.81 10.17 -0.35
C PHE A 60 1.28 9.77 -1.72
N LYS A 61 -0.02 9.50 -1.78
CA LYS A 61 -0.69 9.24 -3.05
C LYS A 61 -0.73 10.50 -3.90
N ARG A 62 -0.67 10.31 -5.22
CA ARG A 62 -1.04 11.34 -6.18
C ARG A 62 -2.49 11.76 -5.94
N THR A 63 -2.71 13.07 -5.83
CA THR A 63 -4.05 13.65 -5.70
C THR A 63 -4.36 14.48 -6.92
N LYS A 64 -5.51 14.23 -7.54
CA LYS A 64 -6.01 15.01 -8.68
C LYS A 64 -7.12 15.92 -8.20
N ASP A 65 -6.94 17.21 -8.39
CA ASP A 65 -7.99 18.17 -8.08
C ASP A 65 -9.12 18.07 -9.12
N ALA A 66 -10.36 17.93 -8.64
CA ALA A 66 -11.50 17.62 -9.49
C ALA A 66 -11.95 18.80 -10.37
N GLU A 67 -11.60 20.05 -9.99
CA GLU A 67 -12.02 21.26 -10.69
C GLU A 67 -10.94 21.78 -11.65
N SER A 68 -9.67 21.72 -11.24
CA SER A 68 -8.54 22.21 -12.03
C SER A 68 -7.84 21.13 -12.87
N GLY A 69 -8.08 19.84 -12.57
CA GLY A 69 -7.43 18.72 -13.24
C GLY A 69 -5.93 18.61 -12.97
N ILE A 70 -5.37 19.49 -12.11
CA ILE A 70 -3.96 19.52 -11.75
C ILE A 70 -3.68 18.33 -10.83
N GLU A 71 -2.71 17.53 -11.23
CA GLU A 71 -2.19 16.44 -10.41
C GLU A 71 -1.15 17.01 -9.44
N THR A 72 -1.29 16.68 -8.15
CA THR A 72 -0.32 17.03 -7.12
C THR A 72 0.27 15.75 -6.54
N ILE A 73 1.60 15.71 -6.45
CA ILE A 73 2.33 14.66 -5.77
C ILE A 73 3.14 15.28 -4.65
N ARG A 74 3.17 14.62 -3.49
CA ARG A 74 3.99 15.04 -2.36
C ARG A 74 5.13 14.05 -2.21
N GLU A 75 6.36 14.57 -2.15
CA GLU A 75 7.53 13.74 -1.87
C GLU A 75 7.38 13.02 -0.53
N SER A 76 7.97 11.83 -0.44
CA SER A 76 7.92 11.04 0.79
C SER A 76 8.56 11.78 1.95
N VAL A 77 7.99 11.62 3.14
CA VAL A 77 8.52 12.23 4.36
C VAL A 77 9.18 11.14 5.20
N GLN A 78 10.43 11.36 5.60
CA GLN A 78 11.20 10.43 6.42
C GLN A 78 11.30 10.96 7.85
N LEU A 79 10.89 10.16 8.83
CA LEU A 79 10.87 10.53 10.25
C LEU A 79 11.55 9.48 11.12
N ALA A 80 12.19 9.94 12.21
CA ALA A 80 12.57 9.09 13.32
C ALA A 80 11.36 8.88 14.24
N VAL A 81 10.71 7.72 14.16
CA VAL A 81 9.47 7.41 14.87
C VAL A 81 9.75 6.56 16.11
N PRO A 82 9.30 6.97 17.31
CA PRO A 82 9.36 6.14 18.50
C PRO A 82 8.25 5.09 18.48
N TYR A 83 8.63 3.81 18.45
CA TYR A 83 7.71 2.69 18.64
C TYR A 83 7.79 2.19 20.08
N VAL A 84 6.68 1.72 20.65
CA VAL A 84 6.71 1.13 22.01
C VAL A 84 7.69 -0.06 22.03
N SER A 85 8.64 -0.03 22.97
CA SER A 85 9.61 -1.11 23.15
C SER A 85 9.01 -2.27 23.96
N VAL A 86 9.73 -3.38 24.09
CA VAL A 86 9.32 -4.49 24.97
C VAL A 86 9.20 -4.02 26.42
N GLN A 87 10.14 -3.22 26.91
CA GLN A 87 10.08 -2.66 28.25
C GLN A 87 8.86 -1.74 28.41
N GLY A 88 8.57 -0.90 27.40
CA GLY A 88 7.39 -0.06 27.41
C GLY A 88 6.08 -0.86 27.47
N ILE A 89 6.02 -2.03 26.82
CA ILE A 89 4.87 -2.94 26.93
C ILE A 89 4.74 -3.48 28.36
N VAL A 90 5.85 -3.91 28.97
CA VAL A 90 5.85 -4.38 30.36
C VAL A 90 5.36 -3.27 31.29
N ASP A 91 5.89 -2.05 31.14
CA ASP A 91 5.46 -0.88 31.92
C ASP A 91 3.97 -0.58 31.74
N ILE A 92 3.43 -0.69 30.51
CA ILE A 92 1.99 -0.54 30.25
C ILE A 92 1.18 -1.60 31.00
N LEU A 93 1.62 -2.86 30.99
CA LEU A 93 0.94 -3.97 31.67
C LEU A 93 1.00 -3.86 33.19
N GLU A 94 2.12 -3.40 33.73
CA GLU A 94 2.37 -3.27 35.17
C GLU A 94 1.82 -1.96 35.74
N SER A 95 1.58 -0.96 34.89
CA SER A 95 0.97 0.29 35.33
C SER A 95 -0.46 0.01 35.82
N VAL A 96 -0.61 0.03 37.14
CA VAL A 96 -1.90 0.26 37.78
C VAL A 96 -2.30 1.66 37.33
N GLY A 97 -3.54 1.83 36.85
CA GLY A 97 -4.06 3.14 36.43
C GLY A 97 -3.60 4.19 37.42
N VAL A 98 -2.87 5.20 36.92
CA VAL A 98 -1.88 5.98 37.69
C VAL A 98 -2.52 6.78 38.85
N GLU A 99 -3.84 6.71 38.99
CA GLU A 99 -4.63 7.15 40.13
C GLU A 99 -5.65 6.06 40.48
N GLU A 100 -5.85 5.80 41.77
CA GLU A 100 -6.81 4.83 42.30
C GLU A 100 -8.21 5.09 41.69
N GLY A 101 -8.66 4.21 40.79
CA GLY A 101 -9.95 4.33 40.08
C GLY A 101 -9.91 4.89 38.66
N GLN A 102 -8.74 5.21 38.09
CA GLN A 102 -8.63 5.56 36.67
C GLN A 102 -8.29 4.35 35.78
N PRO A 103 -8.92 4.22 34.60
CA PRO A 103 -8.58 3.17 33.65
C PRO A 103 -7.20 3.39 33.04
N ASN A 104 -6.45 2.30 32.87
CA ASN A 104 -5.17 2.32 32.17
C ASN A 104 -5.39 2.44 30.67
N LYS A 105 -5.49 3.68 30.17
CA LYS A 105 -5.72 3.99 28.75
C LYS A 105 -4.63 3.45 27.81
N GLY A 106 -3.41 3.28 28.30
CA GLY A 106 -2.32 2.66 27.54
C GLY A 106 -2.61 1.19 27.27
N LEU A 107 -3.11 0.48 28.29
CA LEU A 107 -3.55 -0.90 28.16
C LEU A 107 -4.80 -1.01 27.26
N GLU A 108 -5.77 -0.11 27.39
CA GLU A 108 -6.95 -0.07 26.51
C GLU A 108 -6.54 0.05 25.04
N LEU A 109 -5.68 1.02 24.71
CA LEU A 109 -5.19 1.20 23.34
C LEU A 109 -4.39 -0.01 22.82
N LEU A 110 -3.59 -0.64 23.70
CA LEU A 110 -2.86 -1.86 23.34
C LEU A 110 -3.82 -3.00 23.00
N LEU A 111 -4.88 -3.19 23.79
CA LEU A 111 -5.91 -4.19 23.54
C LEU A 111 -6.69 -3.89 22.25
N GLU A 112 -7.09 -2.64 22.02
CA GLU A 112 -7.78 -2.22 20.79
C GLU A 112 -6.92 -2.50 19.53
N ALA A 113 -5.61 -2.26 19.60
CA ALA A 113 -4.68 -2.57 18.52
C ALA A 113 -4.61 -4.08 18.25
N MET A 114 -4.59 -4.91 19.30
CA MET A 114 -4.60 -6.37 19.17
C MET A 114 -5.94 -6.90 18.62
N GLU A 115 -7.06 -6.34 19.08
CA GLU A 115 -8.40 -6.65 18.57
C GLU A 115 -8.52 -6.29 17.09
N THR A 116 -7.94 -5.16 16.66
CA THR A 116 -7.94 -4.76 15.26
C THR A 116 -7.30 -5.83 14.37
N ILE A 117 -6.17 -6.41 14.77
CA ILE A 117 -5.51 -7.48 14.00
C ILE A 117 -6.44 -8.69 13.85
N THR A 118 -7.04 -9.13 14.96
CA THR A 118 -7.96 -10.27 15.00
C THR A 118 -9.21 -10.04 14.15
N ASN A 119 -9.85 -8.89 14.33
CA ASN A 119 -11.06 -8.50 13.59
C ASN A 119 -10.80 -8.39 12.10
N THR A 120 -9.62 -7.91 11.71
CA THR A 120 -9.32 -7.78 10.29
C THR A 120 -9.02 -9.13 9.65
N ALA A 121 -8.34 -10.05 10.34
CA ALA A 121 -8.24 -11.43 9.89
C ALA A 121 -9.62 -12.11 9.74
N ALA A 122 -10.53 -11.87 10.70
CA ALA A 122 -11.88 -12.41 10.62
C ALA A 122 -12.66 -11.87 9.41
N ARG A 123 -12.58 -10.57 9.14
CA ARG A 123 -13.19 -9.94 7.95
C ARG A 123 -12.62 -10.50 6.65
N ALA A 124 -11.31 -10.75 6.59
CA ALA A 124 -10.68 -11.34 5.42
C ALA A 124 -11.28 -12.71 5.10
N LEU A 125 -11.45 -13.58 6.10
CA LEU A 125 -12.06 -14.91 5.93
C LEU A 125 -13.53 -14.81 5.44
N LEU A 126 -14.32 -13.91 6.03
CA LEU A 126 -15.71 -13.68 5.59
C LEU A 126 -15.80 -13.14 4.16
N ALA A 127 -14.80 -12.37 3.72
CA ALA A 127 -14.73 -11.85 2.36
C ALA A 127 -14.32 -12.93 1.34
N GLU A 128 -13.52 -13.91 1.76
CA GLU A 128 -13.09 -15.04 0.91
C GLU A 128 -14.19 -16.09 0.70
N ASP A 129 -15.03 -16.33 1.71
CA ASP A 129 -16.15 -17.27 1.62
C ASP A 129 -17.45 -16.70 2.21
N ALA A 130 -18.35 -16.31 1.30
CA ALA A 130 -19.66 -15.76 1.64
C ALA A 130 -20.62 -16.78 2.30
N LYS A 131 -20.28 -18.07 2.35
CA LYS A 131 -21.08 -19.10 3.03
C LYS A 131 -20.75 -19.24 4.51
N LEU A 132 -19.62 -18.68 4.96
CA LEU A 132 -19.25 -18.67 6.36
C LEU A 132 -20.32 -17.95 7.18
N ASN A 133 -20.72 -18.58 8.29
CA ASN A 133 -21.68 -18.05 9.22
C ASN A 133 -21.22 -18.37 10.65
N ALA A 134 -21.95 -17.88 11.65
CA ALA A 134 -21.57 -18.05 13.05
C ALA A 134 -21.35 -19.51 13.49
N ALA A 135 -22.00 -20.49 12.84
CA ALA A 135 -21.86 -21.91 13.16
C ALA A 135 -20.68 -22.59 12.42
N THR A 136 -20.24 -22.04 11.29
CA THR A 136 -19.17 -22.62 10.46
C THR A 136 -17.89 -21.79 10.45
N PHE A 137 -17.85 -20.69 11.21
CA PHE A 137 -16.72 -19.78 11.21
C PHE A 137 -15.47 -20.43 11.84
N PRO A 138 -14.33 -20.49 11.12
CA PRO A 138 -13.11 -21.14 11.61
C PRO A 138 -12.37 -20.26 12.62
N LEU A 139 -12.81 -20.28 13.89
CA LEU A 139 -12.25 -19.45 14.97
C LEU A 139 -10.76 -19.71 15.20
N GLU A 140 -10.27 -20.91 14.93
CA GLU A 140 -8.87 -21.29 15.04
C GLU A 140 -7.96 -20.47 14.10
N LYS A 141 -8.49 -20.02 12.95
CA LYS A 141 -7.75 -19.23 11.95
C LYS A 141 -7.62 -17.75 12.29
N ILE A 142 -8.30 -17.27 13.34
CA ILE A 142 -8.20 -15.87 13.80
C ILE A 142 -7.50 -15.75 15.15
N THR A 143 -6.95 -16.84 15.69
CA THR A 143 -6.18 -16.79 16.93
C THR A 143 -4.89 -16.00 16.73
N TRP A 144 -4.45 -15.29 17.78
CA TRP A 144 -3.18 -14.54 17.75
C TRP A 144 -2.01 -15.40 17.27
N GLN A 145 -1.91 -16.63 17.80
CA GLN A 145 -0.85 -17.56 17.43
C GLN A 145 -0.91 -17.97 15.96
N PHE A 146 -2.10 -18.24 15.42
CA PHE A 146 -2.24 -18.58 14.01
C PHE A 146 -1.85 -17.40 13.11
N ILE A 147 -2.35 -16.20 13.41
CA ILE A 147 -2.05 -14.97 12.66
C ILE A 147 -0.54 -14.67 12.72
N ALA A 148 0.07 -14.73 13.90
CA ALA A 148 1.49 -14.46 14.09
C ALA A 148 2.41 -15.41 13.30
N ASN A 149 1.94 -16.60 12.92
CA ASN A 149 2.70 -17.56 12.12
C ASN A 149 2.45 -17.43 10.61
N GLN A 150 1.51 -16.60 10.15
CA GLN A 150 1.27 -16.34 8.72
C GLN A 150 2.44 -15.57 8.08
N PRO A 151 2.57 -15.51 6.75
CA PRO A 151 3.49 -14.58 6.08
C PRO A 151 3.22 -13.13 6.47
N LYS A 152 4.26 -12.29 6.58
CA LYS A 152 4.16 -10.88 7.05
C LYS A 152 3.12 -10.05 6.28
N ALA A 153 3.01 -10.26 4.97
CA ALA A 153 2.01 -9.60 4.12
C ALA A 153 0.56 -9.94 4.54
N GLN A 154 0.32 -11.15 5.02
CA GLN A 154 -0.99 -11.63 5.44
C GLN A 154 -1.32 -11.25 6.89
N ARG A 155 -0.30 -11.01 7.73
CA ARG A 155 -0.48 -10.55 9.13
C ARG A 155 -1.08 -9.16 9.24
N ARG A 156 -0.84 -8.28 8.26
CA ARG A 156 -1.21 -6.86 8.34
C ARG A 156 -2.70 -6.58 8.33
N GLY A 157 -3.56 -7.58 8.11
CA GLY A 157 -5.01 -7.50 8.33
C GLY A 157 -5.75 -6.60 7.34
N GLY A 158 -5.38 -5.32 7.21
CA GLY A 158 -6.11 -4.28 6.46
C GLY A 158 -6.30 -4.53 4.97
N GLY A 159 -5.56 -5.48 4.38
CA GLY A 159 -5.41 -5.58 2.94
C GLY A 159 -4.86 -4.27 2.35
N ILE A 160 -4.56 -4.29 1.06
CA ILE A 160 -4.26 -3.04 0.35
C ILE A 160 -5.58 -2.30 0.08
N PRO A 161 -5.65 -0.96 0.28
CA PRO A 161 -6.87 -0.18 0.03
C PRO A 161 -7.43 -0.39 -1.38
N LYS A 162 -8.76 -0.34 -1.53
CA LYS A 162 -9.45 -0.54 -2.82
C LYS A 162 -8.94 0.41 -3.89
N GLU A 163 -8.74 1.68 -3.54
CA GLU A 163 -8.20 2.70 -4.45
C GLU A 163 -6.77 2.38 -4.91
N THR A 164 -5.97 1.75 -4.03
CA THR A 164 -4.60 1.35 -4.38
C THR A 164 -4.63 0.15 -5.34
N TRP A 165 -5.61 -0.76 -5.20
CA TRP A 165 -5.84 -1.81 -6.18
C TRP A 165 -6.32 -1.28 -7.54
N GLU A 166 -7.23 -0.30 -7.53
CA GLU A 166 -7.74 0.33 -8.75
C GLU A 166 -6.62 1.08 -9.47
N GLY A 167 -5.84 1.89 -8.77
CA GLY A 167 -4.66 2.58 -9.32
C GLY A 167 -3.61 1.62 -9.86
N PHE A 168 -3.30 0.54 -9.13
CA PHE A 168 -2.40 -0.50 -9.61
C PHE A 168 -2.89 -1.14 -10.92
N ALA A 169 -4.19 -1.44 -11.03
CA ALA A 169 -4.74 -2.07 -12.24
C ALA A 169 -4.66 -1.14 -13.45
N GLU A 170 -4.90 0.16 -13.26
CA GLU A 170 -4.78 1.18 -14.31
C GLU A 170 -3.33 1.36 -14.76
N ASP A 171 -2.41 1.52 -13.80
CA ASP A 171 -0.98 1.67 -14.07
C ASP A 171 -0.40 0.43 -14.76
N TYR A 172 -0.78 -0.77 -14.29
CA TYR A 172 -0.39 -2.02 -14.91
C TYR A 172 -0.78 -2.09 -16.39
N VAL A 173 -2.00 -1.67 -16.75
CA VAL A 173 -2.42 -1.64 -18.16
C VAL A 173 -1.57 -0.66 -18.96
N ALA A 174 -1.33 0.53 -18.44
CA ALA A 174 -0.53 1.56 -19.11
C ALA A 174 0.91 1.10 -19.34
N VAL A 175 1.56 0.54 -18.32
CA VAL A 175 2.95 0.06 -18.36
C VAL A 175 3.08 -1.13 -19.30
N MET A 176 2.19 -2.13 -19.22
CA MET A 176 2.29 -3.33 -20.05
C MET A 176 2.02 -3.07 -21.53
N VAL A 177 1.17 -2.09 -21.85
CA VAL A 177 0.97 -1.67 -23.25
C VAL A 177 2.20 -0.91 -23.76
N SER A 178 2.72 0.02 -22.97
CA SER A 178 3.80 0.92 -23.41
C SER A 178 5.18 0.27 -23.44
N HIS A 179 5.48 -0.62 -22.49
CA HIS A 179 6.82 -1.16 -22.27
C HIS A 179 6.94 -2.66 -22.55
N ALA A 180 5.84 -3.43 -22.45
CA ALA A 180 5.85 -4.87 -22.67
C ALA A 180 5.21 -5.29 -24.01
N GLY A 181 4.80 -4.32 -24.84
CA GLY A 181 4.23 -4.56 -26.18
C GLY A 181 2.93 -5.36 -26.19
N LYS A 182 2.22 -5.41 -25.05
CA LYS A 182 0.92 -6.10 -24.94
C LYS A 182 -0.16 -5.25 -25.62
N THR A 183 -1.17 -5.90 -26.18
CA THR A 183 -2.38 -5.17 -26.61
C THR A 183 -3.17 -4.71 -25.39
N VAL A 184 -3.95 -3.62 -25.53
CA VAL A 184 -4.83 -3.11 -24.47
C VAL A 184 -5.75 -4.21 -23.93
N ASP A 185 -6.31 -5.04 -24.81
CA ASP A 185 -7.19 -6.16 -24.42
C ASP A 185 -6.46 -7.27 -23.65
N GLN A 186 -5.18 -7.51 -23.96
CA GLN A 186 -4.37 -8.49 -23.23
C GLN A 186 -4.02 -7.96 -21.84
N ALA A 187 -3.54 -6.72 -21.77
CA ALA A 187 -3.18 -6.08 -20.50
C ALA A 187 -4.40 -5.92 -19.58
N THR A 188 -5.56 -5.52 -20.12
CA THR A 188 -6.81 -5.38 -19.35
C THR A 188 -7.30 -6.71 -18.80
N ARG A 189 -7.16 -7.81 -19.56
CA ARG A 189 -7.53 -9.15 -19.06
C ARG A 189 -6.63 -9.60 -17.93
N ALA A 190 -5.32 -9.39 -18.04
CA ALA A 190 -4.38 -9.68 -16.96
C ALA A 190 -4.67 -8.80 -15.72
N ALA A 191 -4.86 -7.50 -15.91
CA ALA A 191 -5.21 -6.56 -14.83
C ALA A 191 -6.47 -7.00 -14.06
N LYS A 192 -7.50 -7.49 -14.74
CA LYS A 192 -8.71 -8.03 -14.08
C LYS A 192 -8.42 -9.24 -13.20
N LEU A 193 -7.54 -10.15 -13.62
CA LEU A 193 -7.14 -11.33 -12.83
C LEU A 193 -6.29 -10.91 -11.62
N LEU A 194 -5.37 -9.96 -11.80
CA LEU A 194 -4.53 -9.41 -10.74
C LEU A 194 -5.37 -8.63 -9.72
N HIS A 195 -6.24 -7.73 -10.17
CA HIS A 195 -7.19 -7.01 -9.31
C HIS A 195 -8.15 -7.96 -8.58
N GLY A 196 -8.57 -9.05 -9.25
CA GLY A 196 -9.33 -10.14 -8.65
C GLY A 196 -8.52 -11.05 -7.70
N LYS A 197 -7.29 -10.65 -7.33
CA LYS A 197 -6.41 -11.35 -6.40
C LYS A 197 -6.18 -12.82 -6.79
N LEU A 198 -6.15 -13.09 -8.10
CA LEU A 198 -5.92 -14.42 -8.68
C LEU A 198 -6.99 -15.48 -8.34
N ALA A 199 -8.08 -15.11 -7.66
CA ALA A 199 -9.06 -16.06 -7.15
C ALA A 199 -9.71 -16.91 -8.27
N SER A 200 -9.94 -16.30 -9.44
CA SER A 200 -10.54 -16.97 -10.60
C SER A 200 -9.58 -17.88 -11.37
N CYS A 201 -8.27 -17.78 -11.14
CA CYS A 201 -7.26 -18.61 -11.78
C CYS A 201 -6.43 -19.43 -10.78
N LYS A 202 -6.92 -19.59 -9.54
CA LYS A 202 -6.21 -20.28 -8.44
C LYS A 202 -5.76 -21.71 -8.75
N THR A 203 -6.38 -22.39 -9.71
CA THR A 203 -6.04 -23.76 -10.14
C THR A 203 -5.39 -23.83 -11.52
N ALA A 204 -5.26 -22.70 -12.21
CA ALA A 204 -4.73 -22.64 -13.57
C ALA A 204 -3.23 -22.31 -13.52
N THR A 205 -2.39 -23.28 -13.15
CA THR A 205 -0.93 -23.15 -13.00
C THR A 205 -0.26 -22.38 -14.15
N PRO A 206 -0.54 -22.66 -15.45
CA PRO A 206 0.11 -21.92 -16.54
C PRO A 206 -0.29 -20.44 -16.60
N VAL A 207 -1.50 -20.11 -16.12
CA VAL A 207 -1.97 -18.72 -16.04
C VAL A 207 -1.31 -18.01 -14.86
N LEU A 208 -1.13 -18.70 -13.73
CA LEU A 208 -0.45 -18.14 -12.56
C LEU A 208 1.01 -17.83 -12.86
N GLU A 209 1.77 -18.76 -13.44
CA GLU A 209 3.16 -18.56 -13.86
C GLU A 209 3.28 -17.36 -14.81
N LEU A 210 2.43 -17.31 -15.84
CA LEU A 210 2.41 -16.20 -16.79
C LEU A 210 2.12 -14.84 -16.14
N LEU A 211 1.26 -14.81 -15.11
CA LEU A 211 0.94 -13.57 -14.40
C LEU A 211 2.10 -13.14 -13.48
N VAL A 212 2.81 -14.09 -12.86
CA VAL A 212 4.02 -13.81 -12.06
C VAL A 212 5.13 -13.22 -12.95
N ASP A 213 5.39 -13.80 -14.11
CA ASP A 213 6.36 -13.26 -15.07
C ASP A 213 5.99 -11.83 -15.49
N GLN A 214 4.70 -11.57 -15.72
CA GLN A 214 4.23 -10.23 -16.06
C GLN A 214 4.32 -9.24 -14.90
N LEU A 215 4.15 -9.69 -13.66
CA LEU A 215 4.37 -8.84 -12.48
C LEU A 215 5.84 -8.47 -12.33
N ALA A 216 6.76 -9.38 -12.65
CA ALA A 216 8.19 -9.06 -12.67
C ALA A 216 8.52 -7.99 -13.73
N ILE A 217 8.01 -8.17 -14.96
CA ILE A 217 8.16 -7.16 -16.04
C ILE A 217 7.56 -5.82 -15.61
N TYR A 218 6.36 -5.83 -15.01
CA TYR A 218 5.73 -4.63 -14.51
C TYR A 218 6.59 -3.93 -13.46
N ALA A 219 7.05 -4.66 -12.43
CA ALA A 219 7.87 -4.12 -11.35
C ALA A 219 9.19 -3.50 -11.85
N GLU A 220 9.77 -4.04 -12.92
CA GLU A 220 10.97 -3.48 -13.56
C GLU A 220 10.73 -2.21 -14.39
N LYS A 221 9.48 -1.95 -14.80
CA LYS A 221 9.14 -0.92 -15.80
C LYS A 221 8.24 0.19 -15.27
N THR A 222 7.50 -0.03 -14.20
CA THR A 222 6.67 1.01 -13.61
C THR A 222 7.53 2.05 -12.88
N GLU A 223 7.17 3.32 -13.05
CA GLU A 223 7.73 4.43 -12.25
C GLU A 223 7.05 4.54 -10.88
N ALA A 224 5.94 3.83 -10.69
CA ALA A 224 5.15 3.80 -9.45
C ALA A 224 5.41 2.52 -8.63
N ALA A 225 6.58 1.88 -8.80
CA ALA A 225 6.92 0.62 -8.14
C ALA A 225 6.76 0.72 -6.62
N GLU A 226 7.23 1.82 -6.03
CA GLU A 226 7.13 2.06 -4.59
C GLU A 226 5.68 2.29 -4.11
N GLU A 227 4.80 2.82 -4.97
CA GLU A 227 3.38 3.07 -4.65
C GLU A 227 2.57 1.77 -4.64
N TYR A 228 2.91 0.84 -5.54
CA TYR A 228 2.17 -0.42 -5.73
C TYR A 228 2.94 -1.66 -5.26
N GLN A 229 4.07 -1.50 -4.57
CA GLN A 229 4.90 -2.61 -4.08
C GLN A 229 4.08 -3.59 -3.23
N ASP A 230 3.22 -3.08 -2.35
CA ASP A 230 2.36 -3.93 -1.52
C ASP A 230 1.40 -4.79 -2.38
N CYS A 231 0.88 -4.27 -3.51
CA CYS A 231 0.08 -5.05 -4.46
C CYS A 231 0.90 -6.17 -5.11
N ILE A 232 2.10 -5.84 -5.57
CA ILE A 232 3.01 -6.80 -6.21
C ILE A 232 3.36 -7.93 -5.23
N ASP A 233 3.82 -7.58 -4.03
CA ASP A 233 4.21 -8.54 -2.99
C ASP A 233 3.05 -9.46 -2.61
N PHE A 234 1.84 -8.89 -2.47
CA PHE A 234 0.64 -9.66 -2.19
C PHE A 234 0.37 -10.67 -3.31
N LEU A 235 0.41 -10.25 -4.58
CA LEU A 235 0.09 -11.10 -5.72
C LEU A 235 1.13 -12.20 -5.94
N VAL A 236 2.42 -11.87 -5.81
CA VAL A 236 3.51 -12.85 -5.92
C VAL A 236 3.39 -13.90 -4.82
N THR A 237 3.21 -13.48 -3.57
CA THR A 237 3.00 -14.41 -2.45
C THR A 237 1.76 -15.29 -2.66
N ARG A 238 0.67 -14.70 -3.14
CA ARG A 238 -0.59 -15.42 -3.39
C ARG A 238 -0.46 -16.42 -4.54
N ALA A 239 0.24 -16.05 -5.60
CA ALA A 239 0.52 -16.95 -6.73
C ALA A 239 1.38 -18.13 -6.27
N ASP A 240 2.45 -17.87 -5.51
CA ASP A 240 3.30 -18.92 -4.94
C ASP A 240 2.50 -19.88 -4.04
N GLN A 241 1.62 -19.35 -3.20
CA GLN A 241 0.68 -20.19 -2.44
C GLN A 241 -0.14 -21.10 -3.34
N TYR A 242 -0.76 -20.56 -4.40
CA TYR A 242 -1.57 -21.35 -5.32
C TYR A 242 -0.77 -22.37 -6.12
N LEU A 243 0.47 -22.05 -6.50
CA LEU A 243 1.37 -22.95 -7.21
C LEU A 243 1.88 -24.10 -6.32
N ASN A 244 1.97 -23.87 -5.01
CA ASN A 244 2.48 -24.82 -4.03
C ASN A 244 1.39 -25.51 -3.18
N ILE A 245 0.09 -25.30 -3.49
CA ILE A 245 -1.01 -26.04 -2.85
C ILE A 245 -0.87 -27.53 -3.18
N THR A 246 -0.99 -28.37 -2.15
CA THR A 246 -1.03 -29.84 -2.34
C THR A 246 -2.40 -30.29 -2.88
N ASP A 247 -2.45 -31.39 -3.64
CA ASP A 247 -3.71 -31.93 -4.21
C ASP A 247 -4.81 -32.14 -3.14
N GLU A 248 -4.42 -32.43 -1.90
CA GLU A 248 -5.30 -32.64 -0.75
C GLU A 248 -5.97 -31.34 -0.26
N GLU A 249 -5.23 -30.22 -0.26
CA GLU A 249 -5.74 -28.88 0.06
C GLU A 249 -6.61 -28.33 -1.08
N LEU A 250 -6.27 -28.66 -2.33
CA LEU A 250 -6.99 -28.26 -3.54
C LEU A 250 -8.40 -28.89 -3.58
N LEU A 251 -8.54 -30.13 -3.14
CA LEU A 251 -9.84 -30.82 -3.00
C LEU A 251 -10.75 -30.20 -1.93
N SER A 252 -10.17 -29.61 -0.88
CA SER A 252 -10.93 -28.98 0.21
C SER A 252 -11.47 -27.58 -0.16
N ALA A 253 -10.98 -26.99 -1.26
CA ALA A 253 -11.30 -25.64 -1.72
C ALA A 253 -12.23 -25.60 -2.97
N LEU A 254 -12.80 -26.75 -3.35
CA LEU A 254 -13.79 -26.97 -4.41
C LEU A 254 -15.18 -27.24 -3.80
#